data_AF-A0AAD2XUN4-F1
#
_entry.id   AF-A0AAD2XUN4-F1
#
_cell.length_a   1.000
_cell.length_b   1.000
_cell.length_c   1.000
_cell.angle_alpha   90.00
_cell.angle_beta   90.00
_cell.angle_gamma   90.00
#
_symmetry.space_group_name_H-M   'P 1'
#
loop_
_entity.id
_entity.type
_entity.pdbx_description
1 polymer ?
#
loop_
_entity_poly.entity_id
_entity_poly.type
_entity_poly.pdbx_seq_one_letter_code
_entity_poly.pdbx_strand_id
1 'polypeptide(L)' 'MALDQSALLEVLDALRNADAADRIKQAAETIYQALIDAELTAVIGAGPHERSASRTNQRNGS' A
#
# COMPACT_ATOMS: atom_id res chain seq x y z
N MET A 1 -38.33 -12.02 13.81
CA MET A 1 -37.77 -11.10 14.83
C MET A 1 -37.10 -9.97 14.07
N ALA A 2 -37.68 -8.77 14.09
CA ALA A 2 -37.03 -7.60 13.48
C ALA A 2 -35.85 -7.22 14.38
N LEU A 3 -34.67 -6.97 13.79
CA LEU A 3 -33.53 -6.44 14.55
C LEU A 3 -33.99 -5.16 15.26
N ASP A 4 -33.60 -5.00 16.53
CA ASP A 4 -33.86 -3.76 17.23
C ASP A 4 -33.08 -2.61 16.56
N GLN A 5 -33.61 -1.39 16.71
CA GLN A 5 -33.06 -0.22 16.04
C GLN A 5 -31.64 0.13 16.54
N SER A 6 -31.29 -0.25 17.77
CA SER A 6 -29.93 -0.12 18.31
C SER A 6 -28.93 -1.07 17.64
N ALA A 7 -29.33 -2.31 17.37
CA ALA A 7 -28.51 -3.29 16.65
C ALA A 7 -28.26 -2.86 15.20
N LEU A 8 -29.24 -2.24 14.55
CA LEU A 8 -29.05 -1.64 13.22
C LEU A 8 -28.09 -0.45 13.26
N LEU A 9 -28.13 0.36 14.31
CA LEU A 9 -27.21 1.48 14.48
C LEU A 9 -25.79 1.01 14.83
N GLU A 10 -25.63 -0.01 15.67
CA GLU A 10 -24.32 -0.64 15.94
C GLU A 10 -23.72 -1.26 14.68
N VAL A 11 -24.53 -1.95 13.86
CA VAL A 11 -24.08 -2.50 12.58
C VAL A 11 -23.68 -1.37 11.62
N LEU A 12 -24.44 -0.27 11.57
CA LEU A 12 -24.11 0.89 10.75
C LEU A 12 -22.82 1.57 11.22
N ASP A 13 -22.63 1.72 12.53
CA ASP A 13 -21.43 2.33 13.11
C ASP A 13 -20.20 1.43 12.91
N ALA A 14 -20.36 0.11 13.04
CA ALA A 14 -19.33 -0.86 12.69
C ALA A 14 -18.97 -0.79 11.19
N LEU A 15 -19.95 -0.65 10.30
CA LEU A 15 -19.71 -0.48 8.84
C LEU A 15 -19.06 0.87 8.50
N ARG A 16 -19.28 1.90 9.32
CA ARG A 16 -18.79 3.26 9.08
C ARG A 16 -17.40 3.50 9.68
N ASN A 17 -17.11 2.87 10.81
CA ASN A 17 -15.86 3.02 11.57
C ASN A 17 -14.85 1.91 11.27
N ALA A 18 -15.28 0.76 10.77
CA ALA A 18 -14.34 -0.21 10.24
C ALA A 18 -13.80 0.30 8.89
N ASP A 19 -12.52 0.66 8.90
CA ASP A 19 -11.58 0.25 7.84
C ASP A 19 -11.38 1.21 6.65
N ALA A 20 -12.11 2.33 6.54
CA ALA A 20 -11.88 3.27 5.42
C ALA A 20 -10.53 4.01 5.52
N ALA A 21 -10.21 4.56 6.69
CA ALA A 21 -8.96 5.30 6.90
C ALA A 21 -7.73 4.38 6.82
N ASP A 22 -7.81 3.17 7.35
CA ASP A 22 -6.70 2.22 7.32
C ASP A 22 -6.49 1.62 5.92
N ARG A 23 -7.56 1.37 5.15
CA ARG A 23 -7.43 1.05 3.71
C ARG A 23 -6.78 2.18 2.91
N ILE A 24 -7.12 3.45 3.21
CA ILE A 24 -6.46 4.59 2.55
C ILE A 24 -4.98 4.64 2.89
N LYS A 25 -4.60 4.40 4.16
CA LYS A 25 -3.18 4.33 4.55
C LYS A 25 -2.44 3.21 3.82
N GLN A 26 -3.00 2.01 3.78
CA GLN A 26 -2.40 0.86 3.09
C GLN A 26 -2.27 1.10 1.57
N ALA A 27 -3.30 1.69 0.95
CA ALA A 27 -3.26 2.06 -0.45
C ALA A 27 -2.19 3.12 -0.72
N ALA A 28 -2.11 4.14 0.13
CA ALA A 28 -1.09 5.17 0.03
C ALA A 28 0.32 4.58 0.20
N GLU A 29 0.55 3.73 1.19
CA GLU A 29 1.81 3.03 1.41
C GLU A 29 2.22 2.21 0.18
N THR A 30 1.29 1.45 -0.39
CA THR A 30 1.53 0.65 -1.60
C THR A 30 1.92 1.54 -2.79
N ILE A 31 1.21 2.65 -3.00
CA ILE A 31 1.48 3.58 -4.10
C ILE A 31 2.84 4.25 -3.90
N TYR A 32 3.14 4.74 -2.70
CA TYR A 32 4.43 5.36 -2.41
C TYR A 32 5.58 4.38 -2.57
N GLN A 33 5.43 3.14 -2.10
CA GLN A 33 6.46 2.11 -2.28
C GLN A 33 6.71 1.82 -3.78
N ALA A 34 5.64 1.71 -4.58
CA ALA A 34 5.78 1.51 -6.03
C ALA A 34 6.50 2.68 -6.73
N LEU A 35 6.24 3.92 -6.31
CA LEU A 35 6.93 5.11 -6.83
C LEU A 35 8.42 5.10 -6.44
N ILE A 36 8.74 4.82 -5.17
CA ILE A 36 10.12 4.70 -4.69
C ILE A 36 10.87 3.64 -5.49
N ASP A 37 10.26 2.48 -5.76
CA ASP A 37 10.90 1.41 -6.51
C ASP A 37 11.14 1.77 -7.99
N ALA A 38 10.24 2.53 -8.59
CA ALA A 38 10.40 3.05 -9.94
C ALA A 38 11.54 4.08 -10.01
N GLU A 39 11.58 5.02 -9.07
CA GLU A 39 12.65 6.02 -8.97
C GLU A 39 14.00 5.36 -8.72
N LEU A 40 14.06 4.38 -7.82
CA LEU A 40 15.28 3.65 -7.52
C LEU A 40 15.78 2.87 -8.75
N THR A 41 14.87 2.27 -9.51
CA THR A 41 15.21 1.62 -10.78
C THR A 41 15.80 2.60 -11.79
N ALA A 42 15.23 3.80 -11.89
CA ALA A 42 15.73 4.86 -12.78
C ALA A 42 17.14 5.33 -12.36
N VAL A 43 17.39 5.48 -11.06
CA VAL A 43 18.70 5.90 -10.52
C VAL A 43 19.76 4.81 -10.65
N ILE A 44 19.41 3.55 -10.36
CA ILE A 44 20.33 2.41 -10.48
C ILE A 44 20.57 2.04 -11.96
N GLY A 45 19.60 2.33 -12.83
CA GLY A 45 19.62 1.95 -14.24
C GLY A 45 19.41 0.45 -14.47
N ALA A 46 18.77 -0.24 -13.51
CA ALA A 46 18.38 -1.65 -13.62
C ALA A 46 17.31 -2.01 -12.58
N GLY A 47 16.36 -2.84 -12.97
CA GLY A 47 15.35 -3.42 -12.09
C GLY A 47 15.91 -4.52 -11.17
N PRO A 48 15.08 -5.04 -10.23
CA PRO A 48 15.45 -6.17 -9.38
C PRO A 48 15.91 -7.38 -10.20
N HIS A 49 17.10 -7.89 -9.86
CA HIS A 49 17.74 -9.03 -10.54
C HIS A 49 18.02 -8.84 -12.04
N GLU A 50 17.82 -7.65 -12.58
CA GLU A 50 18.13 -7.34 -13.97
C GLU A 50 19.65 -7.19 -14.16
N ARG A 51 20.16 -7.71 -15.30
CA ARG A 51 21.54 -7.50 -15.72
C ARG A 51 21.62 -6.24 -16.56
N SER A 52 22.45 -5.30 -16.13
CA SER A 52 22.77 -4.08 -16.86
C SER A 52 24.27 -3.85 -16.83
N ALA A 53 24.88 -3.61 -18.00
CA ALA A 53 26.32 -3.38 -18.13
C ALA A 53 26.73 -1.97 -17.67
N SER A 54 25.78 -1.02 -17.62
CA SER A 54 26.02 0.37 -17.23
C SER A 54 25.79 0.65 -15.74
N ARG A 55 25.23 -0.32 -14.98
CA ARG A 55 24.95 -0.15 -13.56
C ARG A 55 26.25 -0.13 -12.74
N THR A 56 26.39 0.83 -11.84
CA THR A 56 27.57 1.03 -10.98
C THR A 56 27.29 0.89 -9.47
N ASN A 57 26.01 0.81 -9.07
CA ASN A 57 25.55 0.65 -7.69
C ASN A 57 24.53 -0.51 -7.56
N GLN A 58 24.12 -0.85 -6.34
CA GLN A 58 23.22 -1.99 -6.07
C GLN A 58 22.18 -1.63 -5.00
N ARG A 59 21.04 -2.33 -5.03
CA ARG A 59 20.06 -2.31 -3.93
C ARG A 59 20.67 -3.02 -2.71
N ASN A 60 20.56 -2.42 -1.52
CA ASN A 60 21.17 -2.93 -0.28
C ASN A 60 20.14 -2.94 0.88
N GLY A 61 18.99 -3.54 0.63
CA GLY A 61 17.89 -3.69 1.59
C GLY A 61 17.18 -5.03 1.38
N SER A 62 16.22 -5.33 2.25
CA SER A 62 15.38 -6.53 2.20
C SER A 62 14.07 -6.28 1.47
#